data_AF-A0A3M8QR20-F1
#
_entry.id   AF-A0A3M8QR20-F1
#
_cell.length_a   1.000
_cell.length_b   1.000
_cell.length_c   1.000
_cell.angle_alpha   90.00
_cell.angle_beta   90.00
_cell.angle_gamma   90.00
#
_symmetry.space_group_name_H-M   'P 1'
#
loop_
_entity.id
_entity.type
_entity.pdbx_description
1 polymer ?
#
loop_
_entity_poly.entity_id
_entity_poly.type
_entity_poly.pdbx_seq_one_letter_code
_entity_poly.pdbx_strand_id
1 'polypeptide(L)'
;MKKTVVGIVSCVVLLFGVDALAATAADAGQAIAAAKAAVAKTAAIHYQWSDTPKVLKEAEAAEQAGKYDEAVAKAKHAEELAQLAYAQGEEQAKKVGVKITDQGVQLN
;
A
#
# COMPACT_ATOMS: atom_id res chain seq x y z
N MET A 1 -7.93 8.43 54.26
CA MET A 1 -9.18 7.67 54.01
C MET A 1 -9.69 8.15 52.66
N LYS A 2 -9.82 7.37 51.59
CA LYS A 2 -10.25 5.98 51.45
C LYS A 2 -9.40 5.31 50.33
N LYS A 3 -8.89 4.12 50.63
CA LYS A 3 -8.26 3.21 49.66
C LYS A 3 -9.39 2.32 49.16
N THR A 4 -9.61 2.25 47.85
CA THR A 4 -10.52 1.26 47.26
C THR A 4 -9.69 0.32 46.41
N VAL A 5 -9.32 -0.81 47.02
CA VAL A 5 -8.80 -2.01 46.35
C VAL A 5 -9.94 -3.01 46.36
N VAL A 6 -10.46 -3.35 45.19
CA VAL A 6 -11.29 -4.52 44.85
C VAL A 6 -11.07 -4.67 43.33
N GLY A 7 -10.68 -5.78 42.71
CA GLY A 7 -10.72 -7.19 43.08
C GLY A 7 -11.16 -7.95 41.82
N ILE A 8 -10.19 -8.54 41.12
CA ILE A 8 -10.24 -9.68 40.16
C ILE A 8 -11.56 -9.90 39.36
N VAL A 9 -11.47 -9.69 38.05
CA VAL A 9 -12.05 -10.63 37.07
C VAL A 9 -10.96 -10.95 36.05
N SER A 10 -10.38 -12.13 36.21
CA SER A 10 -9.53 -12.75 35.21
C SER A 10 -10.40 -13.14 34.02
N CYS A 11 -10.56 -12.24 33.05
CA CYS A 11 -11.01 -12.63 31.73
C CYS A 11 -9.80 -13.26 31.03
N VAL A 12 -9.74 -14.59 31.10
CA VAL A 12 -9.02 -15.39 30.09
C VAL A 12 -9.68 -15.07 28.77
N VAL A 13 -9.18 -14.02 28.10
CA VAL A 13 -9.42 -13.83 26.68
C VAL A 13 -8.70 -15.00 26.03
N LEU A 14 -9.50 -16.00 25.65
CA LEU A 14 -9.09 -17.00 24.68
C LEU A 14 -8.56 -16.21 23.48
N LEU A 15 -7.23 -16.13 23.39
CA LEU A 15 -6.52 -15.75 22.19
C LEU A 15 -6.89 -16.83 21.17
N PHE A 16 -7.99 -16.63 20.47
CA PHE A 16 -8.17 -17.21 19.16
C PHE A 16 -6.98 -16.72 18.36
N GLY A 17 -5.95 -17.56 18.29
CA GLY A 17 -4.92 -17.45 17.28
C GLY A 17 -5.65 -17.50 15.96
N VAL A 18 -5.94 -16.33 15.40
CA VAL A 18 -6.20 -16.20 13.98
C VAL A 18 -4.90 -16.61 13.31
N ASP A 19 -4.78 -17.88 12.98
CA ASP A 19 -3.79 -18.33 12.01
C ASP A 19 -4.03 -17.48 10.77
N ALA A 20 -3.12 -16.54 10.50
CA ALA A 20 -3.17 -15.75 9.29
C ALA A 20 -3.12 -16.73 8.12
N LEU A 21 -4.22 -16.83 7.36
CA LEU A 21 -4.22 -17.68 6.18
C LEU A 21 -3.13 -17.17 5.24
N ALA A 22 -2.26 -18.09 4.82
CA ALA A 22 -1.26 -17.82 3.80
C ALA A 22 -1.95 -17.32 2.53
N ALA A 23 -1.39 -16.28 1.91
CA ALA A 23 -1.89 -15.73 0.67
C ALA A 23 -1.85 -16.77 -0.45
N THR A 24 -2.85 -16.69 -1.33
CA THR A 24 -2.96 -17.53 -2.51
C THR A 24 -2.39 -16.83 -3.74
N ALA A 25 -2.24 -17.58 -4.84
CA ALA A 25 -1.91 -17.01 -6.14
C ALA A 25 -2.92 -15.95 -6.59
N ALA A 26 -4.21 -16.13 -6.28
CA ALA A 26 -5.25 -15.17 -6.60
C ALA A 26 -5.08 -13.86 -5.81
N ASP A 27 -4.72 -13.95 -4.53
CA ASP A 27 -4.46 -12.78 -3.68
C ASP A 27 -3.25 -11.99 -4.18
N ALA A 28 -2.16 -12.70 -4.53
CA ALA A 28 -0.96 -12.10 -5.11
C ALA A 28 -1.28 -11.39 -6.44
N GLY A 29 -2.00 -12.06 -7.34
CA GLY A 29 -2.39 -11.49 -8.63
C GLY A 29 -3.27 -10.25 -8.50
N GLN A 30 -4.24 -10.25 -7.58
CA GLN A 30 -5.06 -9.07 -7.30
C GLN A 30 -4.23 -7.91 -6.76
N ALA A 31 -3.35 -8.17 -5.79
CA ALA A 31 -2.50 -7.14 -5.20
C ALA A 31 -1.55 -6.53 -6.26
N ILE A 32 -0.93 -7.36 -7.09
CA ILE A 32 -0.05 -6.91 -8.18
C ILE A 32 -0.83 -6.09 -9.21
N ALA A 33 -2.06 -6.47 -9.55
CA ALA A 33 -2.90 -5.70 -10.46
C ALA A 33 -3.27 -4.31 -9.90
N ALA A 34 -3.62 -4.24 -8.61
CA ALA A 34 -3.89 -2.98 -7.92
C ALA A 34 -2.63 -2.07 -7.91
N ALA A 35 -1.48 -2.62 -7.55
CA ALA A 35 -0.20 -1.92 -7.57
C ALA A 35 0.17 -1.40 -8.97
N LYS A 36 -0.03 -2.20 -10.03
CA LYS A 36 0.15 -1.79 -11.44
C LYS A 36 -0.71 -0.59 -11.81
N ALA A 37 -1.99 -0.61 -11.43
CA ALA A 37 -2.90 0.48 -11.71
C ALA A 37 -2.46 1.78 -11.01
N ALA A 38 -2.11 1.70 -9.72
CA ALA A 38 -1.63 2.86 -8.96
C ALA A 38 -0.33 3.43 -9.52
N VAL A 39 0.63 2.56 -9.86
CA VAL A 39 1.89 2.93 -10.51
C VAL A 39 1.64 3.62 -11.84
N ALA A 40 0.80 3.04 -12.71
CA ALA A 40 0.50 3.62 -14.02
C ALA A 40 -0.19 4.99 -13.90
N LYS A 41 -1.15 5.12 -12.98
CA LYS A 41 -1.83 6.40 -12.70
C LYS A 41 -0.83 7.48 -12.27
N THR A 42 0.13 7.12 -11.42
CA THR A 42 1.13 8.06 -10.91
C THR A 42 2.20 8.41 -11.95
N ALA A 43 2.57 7.43 -12.78
CA ALA A 43 3.48 7.62 -13.91
C ALA A 43 2.89 8.58 -14.95
N ALA A 44 1.59 8.50 -15.21
CA ALA A 44 0.89 9.36 -16.17
C ALA A 44 1.00 10.85 -15.82
N ILE A 45 1.06 11.17 -14.53
CA ILE A 45 1.25 12.55 -14.06
C ILE A 45 2.73 12.94 -13.85
N HIS A 46 3.66 12.11 -14.34
CA HIS A 46 5.11 12.30 -14.24
C HIS A 46 5.64 12.48 -12.81
N TYR A 47 4.90 11.96 -11.82
CA TYR A 47 5.18 12.18 -10.40
C TYR A 47 5.61 10.90 -9.68
N GLN A 48 6.02 9.87 -10.42
CA GLN A 48 6.40 8.59 -9.85
C GLN A 48 7.82 8.62 -9.25
N TRP A 49 7.97 8.09 -8.04
CA TRP A 49 9.28 7.83 -7.44
C TRP A 49 9.99 6.66 -8.13
N SER A 50 11.31 6.80 -8.32
CA SER A 50 12.11 5.87 -9.12
C SER A 50 12.16 4.42 -8.59
N ASP A 51 11.98 4.23 -7.28
CA ASP A 51 12.03 2.90 -6.65
C ASP A 51 10.70 2.14 -6.73
N THR A 52 9.57 2.82 -6.89
CA THR A 52 8.25 2.17 -6.91
C THR A 52 8.10 1.07 -7.98
N PRO A 53 8.54 1.25 -9.26
CA PRO A 53 8.50 0.18 -10.25
C PRO A 53 9.41 -1.00 -9.89
N LYS A 54 10.49 -0.77 -9.16
CA LYS A 54 11.40 -1.83 -8.71
C LYS A 54 10.71 -2.72 -7.66
N VAL A 55 10.05 -2.12 -6.67
CA VAL A 55 9.28 -2.87 -5.66
C VAL A 55 8.16 -3.69 -6.32
N LEU A 56 7.49 -3.13 -7.34
CA LEU A 56 6.48 -3.86 -8.11
C LEU A 56 7.08 -5.07 -8.84
N LYS A 57 8.25 -4.93 -9.48
CA LYS A 57 8.95 -6.06 -10.12
C LYS A 57 9.36 -7.14 -9.12
N GLU A 58 9.77 -6.75 -7.92
CA GLU A 58 10.07 -7.69 -6.85
C GLU A 58 8.81 -8.46 -6.39
N ALA A 59 7.63 -7.82 -6.41
CA ALA A 59 6.35 -8.49 -6.16
C ALA A 59 6.02 -9.53 -7.24
N GLU A 60 6.19 -9.16 -8.52
CA GLU A 60 5.99 -10.07 -9.66
C GLU A 60 6.96 -11.27 -9.60
N ALA A 61 8.22 -11.04 -9.24
CA ALA A 61 9.20 -12.10 -9.07
C ALA A 61 8.84 -13.05 -7.91
N ALA A 62 8.31 -12.51 -6.80
CA ALA A 62 7.84 -13.33 -5.68
C ALA A 62 6.62 -14.18 -6.06
N GLU A 63 5.67 -13.63 -6.83
CA GLU A 63 4.52 -14.38 -7.36
C GLU A 63 4.98 -15.55 -8.25
N GLN A 64 5.89 -15.27 -9.19
CA GLN A 64 6.46 -16.31 -10.07
C GLN A 64 7.21 -17.41 -9.32
N ALA A 65 7.79 -17.07 -8.16
CA ALA A 65 8.44 -18.01 -7.27
C ALA A 65 7.49 -18.76 -6.33
N GLY A 66 6.16 -18.53 -6.43
CA GLY A 66 5.16 -19.12 -5.55
C GLY A 66 5.15 -18.56 -4.13
N LYS A 67 5.85 -17.44 -3.88
CA LYS A 67 5.96 -16.79 -2.58
C LYS A 67 4.85 -15.76 -2.42
N TYR A 68 3.62 -16.23 -2.35
CA TYR A 68 2.44 -15.36 -2.46
C TYR A 68 2.32 -14.33 -1.33
N ASP A 69 2.67 -14.67 -0.09
CA ASP A 69 2.68 -13.68 1.01
C ASP A 69 3.67 -12.54 0.75
N GLU A 70 4.86 -12.89 0.25
CA GLU A 70 5.90 -11.93 -0.11
C GLU A 70 5.46 -11.08 -1.31
N ALA A 71 4.79 -11.68 -2.29
CA ALA A 71 4.23 -10.99 -3.44
C ALA A 71 3.16 -9.97 -3.03
N VAL A 72 2.20 -10.38 -2.19
CA VAL A 72 1.15 -9.50 -1.67
C VAL A 72 1.75 -8.34 -0.88
N ALA A 73 2.70 -8.61 0.03
CA ALA A 73 3.33 -7.58 0.85
C ALA A 73 4.07 -6.54 -0.02
N LYS A 74 4.87 -7.01 -0.99
CA LYS A 74 5.59 -6.11 -1.90
C LYS A 74 4.66 -5.34 -2.83
N ALA A 75 3.60 -5.97 -3.34
CA ALA A 75 2.63 -5.31 -4.17
C ALA A 75 1.91 -4.18 -3.42
N LYS A 76 1.45 -4.44 -2.19
CA LYS A 76 0.85 -3.39 -1.33
C LYS A 76 1.83 -2.26 -1.05
N HIS A 77 3.09 -2.57 -0.76
CA HIS A 77 4.11 -1.55 -0.57
C HIS A 77 4.31 -0.69 -1.83
N ALA A 78 4.37 -1.31 -3.02
CA ALA A 78 4.45 -0.56 -4.28
C ALA A 78 3.22 0.32 -4.52
N GLU A 79 2.02 -0.18 -4.17
CA GLU A 79 0.77 0.59 -4.24
C GLU A 79 0.81 1.82 -3.32
N GLU A 80 1.19 1.65 -2.05
CA GLU A 80 1.30 2.72 -1.06
C GLU A 80 2.30 3.80 -1.52
N LEU A 81 3.47 3.39 -2.02
CA LEU A 81 4.46 4.32 -2.57
C LEU A 81 3.91 5.10 -3.77
N ALA A 82 3.18 4.44 -4.67
CA ALA A 82 2.56 5.11 -5.82
C ALA A 82 1.50 6.13 -5.37
N GLN A 83 0.62 5.74 -4.44
CA GLN A 83 -0.42 6.63 -3.91
C GLN A 83 0.17 7.84 -3.19
N LEU A 84 1.22 7.64 -2.38
CA LEU A 84 1.90 8.72 -1.69
C LEU A 84 2.57 9.70 -2.66
N ALA A 85 3.23 9.17 -3.68
CA ALA A 85 3.82 9.99 -4.74
C ALA A 85 2.73 10.77 -5.51
N TYR A 86 1.60 10.15 -5.85
CA TYR A 86 0.47 10.82 -6.47
C TYR A 86 -0.05 12.00 -5.62
N ALA A 87 -0.30 11.76 -4.33
CA ALA A 87 -0.75 12.80 -3.41
C ALA A 87 0.26 13.94 -3.27
N GLN A 88 1.56 13.63 -3.24
CA GLN A 88 2.60 14.65 -3.26
C GLN A 88 2.54 15.51 -4.53
N GLY A 89 2.31 14.88 -5.69
CA GLY A 89 2.15 15.56 -6.96
C GLY A 89 0.97 16.53 -6.96
N GLU A 90 -0.20 16.07 -6.50
CA GLU A 90 -1.39 16.91 -6.40
C GLU A 90 -1.19 18.11 -5.46
N GLU A 91 -0.58 17.88 -4.29
CA GLU A 91 -0.30 18.95 -3.32
C GLU A 91 0.68 19.99 -3.87
N GLN A 92 1.69 19.57 -4.64
CA GLN A 92 2.60 20.51 -5.29
C GLN A 92 1.92 21.29 -6.42
N ALA A 93 1.08 20.64 -7.21
CA ALA A 93 0.29 21.29 -8.24
C ALA A 93 -0.56 22.42 -7.66
N LYS A 94 -1.28 22.10 -6.59
CA LYS A 94 -2.14 23.04 -5.87
C LYS A 94 -1.36 24.23 -5.31
N LYS A 95 -0.17 23.99 -4.74
CA LYS A 95 0.70 25.07 -4.22
C LYS A 95 1.13 26.06 -5.29
N VAL A 96 1.34 25.60 -6.52
CA VAL A 96 1.79 26.46 -7.64
C VAL A 96 0.65 26.87 -8.58
N GLY A 97 -0.61 26.56 -8.23
CA GLY A 97 -1.80 26.98 -8.98
C GLY A 97 -2.04 26.22 -10.28
N VAL A 98 -1.43 25.05 -10.45
CA VAL A 98 -1.55 24.21 -11.66
C VAL A 98 -2.30 22.92 -11.37
N LYS A 99 -2.86 22.31 -12.41
CA LYS A 99 -3.37 20.93 -12.37
C LYS A 99 -2.36 20.02 -13.06
N ILE A 100 -2.00 18.91 -12.44
CA ILE A 100 -1.26 17.86 -13.13
C ILE A 100 -2.26 16.93 -13.79
N THR A 101 -2.15 16.79 -15.10
CA THR A 101 -2.93 15.83 -15.89
C THR A 101 -1.99 14.79 -16.47
N ASP A 102 -2.59 13.73 -17.02
CA ASP A 102 -1.98 12.72 -17.87
C ASP A 102 -1.40 13.27 -19.19
N GLN A 103 -1.61 14.55 -19.47
CA GLN A 103 -1.04 15.31 -20.60
C GLN A 103 0.04 16.32 -20.14
N GLY A 104 0.36 16.36 -18.84
CA GLY A 104 1.34 17.29 -18.25
C GLY A 104 0.71 18.38 -17.37
N VAL A 105 1.43 19.48 -17.17
CA VAL A 105 0.99 20.60 -16.31
C VAL A 105 0.03 21.50 -17.08
N GLN A 106 -1.22 21.60 -16.60
CA GLN A 106 -2.19 22.60 -17.07
C GLN A 106 -2.24 23.77 -16.08
N LEU A 107 -1.99 24.98 -16.60
CA LEU A 107 -2.22 26.22 -15.87
C LEU A 107 -3.74 26.42 -15.71
N ASN A 108 -4.19 26.82 -14.51
CA ASN A 108 -5.56 27.26 -14.30
C ASN A 108 -5.77 28.69 -14.83
#